data_AF-A0AA36NCI4-F1
#
_entry.id   AF-A0AA36NCI4-F1
#
_cell.length_a   1.000
_cell.length_b   1.000
_cell.length_c   1.000
_cell.angle_alpha   90.00
_cell.angle_beta   90.00
_cell.angle_gamma   90.00
#
_symmetry.space_group_name_H-M   'P 1'
#
loop_
_entity.id
_entity.type
_entity.pdbx_description
1 polymer ?
#
loop_
_entity_poly.entity_id
_entity_poly.type
_entity_poly.pdbx_seq_one_letter_code
_entity_poly.pdbx_strand_id
1 'polypeptide(L)'
;MRFTHRREGSYDVFESRAPWTPRFAMGAVADSTGRVKILGGQLQEEEGVEGLFSRRVWELPPPEAAPTNWWEKKTSDERLNVRTTPPEWILAAVPPWTARAGHAALIDLETDAVFIIGGEGPSGFLADAWKEALTIDMVNVYTTLELFFQEVISTL
;
A
#
# COMPACT_ATOMS: atom_id res chain seq x y z
N MET A 1 -12.19 41.66 -12.05
CA MET A 1 -12.57 40.77 -10.93
C MET A 1 -11.62 39.58 -10.92
N ARG A 2 -10.97 39.28 -9.78
CA ARG A 2 -10.00 38.18 -9.66
C ARG A 2 -10.56 37.18 -8.65
N PHE A 3 -10.91 35.98 -9.10
CA PHE A 3 -11.34 34.91 -8.23
C PHE A 3 -10.11 34.15 -7.73
N THR A 4 -9.93 34.07 -6.41
CA THR A 4 -8.94 33.20 -5.77
C THR A 4 -9.66 32.02 -5.16
N HIS A 5 -9.40 30.82 -5.66
CA HIS A 5 -9.95 29.59 -5.11
C HIS A 5 -9.12 29.17 -3.89
N ARG A 6 -9.71 29.20 -2.69
CA ARG A 6 -9.10 28.66 -1.47
C ARG A 6 -9.56 27.21 -1.34
N ARG A 7 -8.64 26.26 -1.44
CA ARG A 7 -8.92 24.86 -1.08
C ARG A 7 -8.88 24.77 0.44
N GLU A 8 -10.03 24.53 1.06
CA GLU A 8 -10.08 24.15 2.47
C GLU A 8 -9.93 22.63 2.55
N GLY A 9 -8.94 22.15 3.28
CA GLY A 9 -8.78 20.74 3.60
C GLY A 9 -9.47 20.44 4.91
N SER A 10 -10.41 19.50 4.92
CA SER A 10 -10.93 18.88 6.13
C SER A 10 -10.16 17.59 6.43
N TYR A 11 -9.99 17.26 7.71
CA TYR A 11 -9.41 16.00 8.15
C TYR A 11 -10.51 15.19 8.83
N ASP A 12 -10.79 14.00 8.31
CA ASP A 12 -11.66 13.04 8.98
C ASP A 12 -10.81 12.11 9.84
N VAL A 13 -11.22 11.91 11.09
CA VAL A 13 -10.58 10.93 11.98
C VAL A 13 -11.12 9.55 11.63
N PHE A 14 -10.29 8.74 11.00
CA PHE A 14 -10.61 7.35 10.71
C PHE A 14 -9.69 6.43 11.52
N GLU A 15 -10.14 6.01 12.70
CA GLU A 15 -9.43 5.02 13.51
C GLU A 15 -9.82 3.59 13.09
N SER A 16 -9.23 3.09 12.01
CA SER A 16 -9.00 1.65 11.88
C SER A 16 -7.57 1.36 12.29
N ARG A 17 -7.37 0.59 13.36
CA ARG A 17 -6.05 0.11 13.71
C ARG A 17 -5.55 -0.77 12.57
N ALA A 18 -4.47 -0.35 11.93
CA ALA A 18 -3.82 -1.19 10.96
C ALA A 18 -3.40 -2.51 11.63
N PRO A 19 -3.48 -3.67 10.95
CA PRO A 19 -3.21 -4.98 11.53
C PRO A 19 -1.71 -5.23 11.76
N TRP A 20 -0.85 -4.27 11.39
CA TRP A 20 0.59 -4.39 11.50
C TRP A 20 1.14 -3.86 12.82
N THR A 21 2.20 -4.51 13.31
CA THR A 21 2.90 -4.11 14.53
C THR A 21 3.35 -2.65 14.44
N PRO A 22 3.08 -1.82 15.48
CA PRO A 22 3.53 -0.43 15.56
C PRO A 22 5.04 -0.30 15.32
N ARG A 23 5.43 0.76 14.61
CA ARG A 23 6.80 0.97 14.16
C ARG A 23 7.13 2.43 13.89
N PHE A 24 8.41 2.77 13.85
CA PHE A 24 8.90 4.09 13.44
C PHE A 24 10.05 3.97 12.43
N ALA A 25 10.48 5.10 11.86
CA ALA A 25 11.55 5.15 10.85
C ALA A 25 11.34 4.18 9.67
N MET A 26 10.08 3.99 9.28
CA MET A 26 9.67 3.22 8.11
C MET A 26 9.75 4.09 6.83
N GLY A 27 9.93 3.44 5.69
CA GLY A 27 9.72 4.07 4.39
C GLY A 27 8.23 4.09 4.06
N ALA A 28 7.74 5.17 3.47
CA ALA A 28 6.38 5.24 2.94
C ALA A 28 6.41 5.89 1.56
N VAL A 29 5.73 5.28 0.59
CA VAL A 29 5.61 5.78 -0.78
C VAL A 29 4.17 5.66 -1.24
N ALA A 30 3.77 6.53 -2.16
CA ALA A 30 2.47 6.44 -2.82
C ALA A 30 2.68 6.39 -4.33
N ASP A 31 1.93 5.53 -5.01
CA ASP A 31 1.99 5.40 -6.46
C ASP A 31 1.09 6.41 -7.18
N SER A 32 1.16 6.38 -8.52
CA SER A 32 0.37 7.25 -9.39
C SER A 32 -1.15 7.07 -9.22
N THR A 33 -1.59 5.92 -8.69
CA THR A 33 -3.00 5.59 -8.42
C THR A 33 -3.46 6.06 -7.04
N GLY A 34 -2.54 6.49 -6.17
CA GLY A 34 -2.82 6.86 -4.78
C GLY A 34 -2.78 5.68 -3.80
N ARG A 35 -2.28 4.52 -4.23
CA ARG A 35 -2.00 3.38 -3.37
C ARG A 35 -0.80 3.70 -2.49
N VAL A 36 -0.88 3.41 -1.20
CA VAL A 36 0.20 3.72 -0.26
C VAL A 36 0.89 2.43 0.17
N LYS A 37 2.22 2.38 0.07
CA LYS A 37 3.05 1.28 0.58
C LYS A 37 3.87 1.76 1.78
N ILE A 38 3.87 0.97 2.85
CA ILE A 38 4.76 1.11 4.01
C ILE A 38 5.79 -0.01 3.99
N LEU A 39 7.05 0.35 4.22
CA LEU A 39 8.22 -0.50 4.04
C LEU A 39 9.06 -0.51 5.32
N GLY A 40 9.35 -1.70 5.82
CA GLY A 40 10.29 -1.89 6.93
C GLY A 40 9.89 -1.14 8.20
N GLY A 41 10.86 -0.49 8.84
CA GLY A 41 10.70 0.26 10.09
C GLY A 41 11.17 -0.53 11.32
N GLN A 42 11.45 0.22 12.39
CA GLN A 42 11.83 -0.33 13.68
C GLN A 42 10.57 -0.63 14.50
N LEU A 43 10.38 -1.88 14.88
CA LEU A 43 9.30 -2.37 15.71
C LEU A 43 9.55 -1.98 17.18
N GLN A 44 8.46 -1.84 17.94
CA GLN A 44 8.57 -1.75 19.39
C GLN A 44 9.15 -3.05 19.95
N GLU A 45 10.09 -2.94 20.89
CA GLU A 45 10.58 -4.10 21.64
C GLU A 45 9.42 -4.75 22.40
N GLU A 46 9.05 -5.96 21.99
CA GLU A 46 8.18 -6.84 22.76
C GLU A 46 9.04 -7.99 23.30
N GLU A 47 8.81 -8.34 24.57
CA GLU A 47 9.54 -9.40 25.26
C GLU A 47 9.43 -10.73 24.47
N GLY A 48 10.56 -11.24 23.98
CA GLY A 48 10.63 -12.51 23.25
C GLY A 48 10.44 -12.45 21.74
N VAL A 49 10.30 -11.26 21.13
CA VAL A 49 10.26 -11.13 19.66
C VAL A 49 11.66 -10.81 19.12
N GLU A 50 12.26 -11.78 18.44
CA GLU A 50 13.52 -11.55 17.72
C GLU A 50 13.32 -10.58 16.55
N GLY A 51 14.00 -9.44 16.61
CA GLY A 51 14.13 -8.49 15.50
C GLY A 51 13.44 -7.16 15.76
N LEU A 52 14.26 -6.15 16.05
CA LEU A 52 13.84 -4.74 16.10
C LEU A 52 13.39 -4.19 14.76
N PHE A 53 13.65 -4.88 13.65
CA PHE A 53 13.46 -4.35 12.32
C PHE A 53 12.46 -5.19 11.54
N SER A 54 11.63 -4.53 10.74
CA SER A 54 10.76 -5.21 9.79
C SER A 54 11.34 -5.17 8.38
N ARG A 55 10.97 -6.17 7.58
CA ARG A 55 11.09 -6.14 6.11
C ARG A 55 9.75 -6.25 5.41
N ARG A 56 8.65 -6.36 6.17
CA ARG A 56 7.31 -6.53 5.62
C ARG A 56 6.90 -5.28 4.85
N VAL A 57 6.19 -5.49 3.76
CA VAL A 57 5.56 -4.43 2.96
C VAL A 57 4.06 -4.49 3.19
N TRP A 58 3.51 -3.40 3.68
CA TRP A 58 2.08 -3.23 3.86
C TRP A 58 1.55 -2.25 2.85
N GLU A 59 0.35 -2.52 2.37
CA GLU A 59 -0.28 -1.74 1.32
C GLU A 59 -1.66 -1.29 1.75
N LEU A 60 -1.96 -0.02 1.49
CA LEU A 60 -3.29 0.54 1.58
C LEU A 60 -3.74 0.81 0.14
N PRO A 61 -4.82 0.16 -0.34
CA PRO A 61 -5.32 0.39 -1.67
C PRO A 61 -5.72 1.86 -1.84
N PRO A 62 -5.69 2.37 -3.08
CA PRO A 62 -6.11 3.74 -3.33
C PRO A 62 -7.55 3.92 -2.86
N PRO A 63 -7.92 5.10 -2.35
CA PRO A 63 -9.31 5.38 -2.03
C PRO A 63 -10.15 5.14 -3.29
N GLU A 64 -11.22 4.36 -3.19
CA GLU A 64 -12.17 4.23 -4.29
C GLU A 64 -12.54 5.64 -4.77
N ALA A 65 -12.44 5.86 -6.09
CA ALA A 65 -12.89 7.08 -6.71
C ALA A 65 -14.31 7.36 -6.20
N ALA A 66 -14.59 8.61 -5.81
CA ALA A 66 -15.91 8.96 -5.29
C ALA A 66 -16.96 8.39 -6.28
N PRO A 67 -17.86 7.50 -5.81
CA PRO A 67 -18.71 6.70 -6.71
C PRO A 67 -19.67 7.56 -7.53
N THR A 68 -19.76 8.84 -7.22
CA THR A 68 -20.56 9.83 -7.91
C THR A 68 -19.78 11.13 -8.04
N ASN A 69 -19.87 11.73 -9.22
CA ASN A 69 -19.50 13.12 -9.38
C ASN A 69 -20.35 13.98 -8.41
N TRP A 70 -19.83 15.13 -7.97
CA TRP A 70 -20.55 15.95 -6.98
C TRP A 70 -21.94 16.39 -7.46
N TRP A 71 -22.16 16.50 -8.77
CA TRP A 71 -23.46 16.80 -9.39
C TRP A 71 -24.39 15.59 -9.52
N GLU A 72 -23.89 14.36 -9.33
CA GLU A 72 -24.67 13.11 -9.32
C GLU A 72 -25.10 12.70 -7.91
N LYS A 73 -24.68 13.45 -6.88
CA LYS A 73 -25.19 13.28 -5.51
C LYS A 73 -26.69 13.61 -5.51
N LYS A 74 -27.52 12.59 -5.73
CA LYS A 74 -28.97 12.71 -5.93
C LYS A 74 -29.73 13.17 -4.68
N THR A 75 -29.11 13.13 -3.50
CA THR A 75 -29.75 13.52 -2.24
C THR A 75 -28.75 14.21 -1.31
N SER A 76 -29.26 15.08 -0.44
CA SER A 76 -28.53 15.62 0.71
C SER A 76 -28.36 14.60 1.84
N ASP A 77 -28.81 13.36 1.65
CA ASP A 77 -28.67 12.30 2.64
C ASP A 77 -27.28 11.69 2.51
N GLU A 78 -26.37 12.12 3.39
CA GLU A 78 -25.00 11.62 3.42
C GLU A 78 -24.94 10.11 3.57
N ARG A 79 -25.92 9.46 4.25
CA ARG A 79 -25.94 8.01 4.47
C ARG A 79 -25.94 7.19 3.18
N LEU A 80 -26.59 7.70 2.14
CA LEU A 80 -26.61 7.06 0.81
C LEU A 80 -25.32 7.31 0.01
N ASN A 81 -24.46 8.20 0.51
CA ASN A 81 -23.14 8.52 -0.02
C ASN A 81 -22.00 8.07 0.91
N VAL A 82 -22.31 7.38 2.02
CA VAL A 82 -21.32 6.85 2.96
C VAL A 82 -20.70 5.60 2.35
N ARG A 83 -19.36 5.60 2.25
CA ARG A 83 -18.56 4.42 1.93
C ARG A 83 -18.95 3.27 2.87
N THR A 84 -19.27 2.11 2.30
CA THR A 84 -19.64 0.93 3.10
C THR A 84 -18.44 0.35 3.87
N THR A 85 -17.20 0.63 3.47
CA THR A 85 -16.01 0.18 4.21
C THR A 85 -14.80 1.08 3.89
N PRO A 86 -13.97 1.47 4.88
CA PRO A 86 -12.67 2.08 4.60
C PRO A 86 -11.73 1.15 3.82
N PRO A 87 -10.70 1.68 3.15
CA PRO A 87 -9.61 0.84 2.67
C PRO A 87 -8.90 0.19 3.86
N GLU A 88 -8.66 -1.12 3.76
CA GLU A 88 -7.95 -1.89 4.77
C GLU A 88 -6.48 -2.08 4.37
N TRP A 89 -5.61 -2.18 5.37
CA TRP A 89 -4.19 -2.48 5.17
C TRP A 89 -3.98 -3.96 4.90
N ILE A 90 -3.27 -4.28 3.82
CA ILE A 90 -3.01 -5.64 3.36
C ILE A 90 -1.50 -5.92 3.43
N LEU A 91 -1.12 -7.11 3.90
CA LEU A 91 0.27 -7.56 3.81
C LEU A 91 0.58 -7.89 2.35
N ALA A 92 1.29 -7.00 1.66
CA ALA A 92 1.58 -7.16 0.24
C ALA A 92 2.75 -8.12 -0.01
N ALA A 93 3.82 -8.03 0.79
CA ALA A 93 5.00 -8.86 0.58
C ALA A 93 5.89 -9.02 1.82
N VAL A 94 6.72 -10.07 1.80
CA VAL A 94 7.88 -10.28 2.68
C VAL A 94 9.14 -10.45 1.81
N PRO A 95 9.69 -9.35 1.27
CA PRO A 95 10.85 -9.36 0.38
C PRO A 95 12.12 -9.96 1.03
N PRO A 96 13.08 -10.40 0.21
CA PRO A 96 14.29 -11.09 0.69
C PRO A 96 15.32 -10.15 1.34
N TRP A 97 15.18 -8.83 1.19
CA TRP A 97 16.12 -7.88 1.76
C TRP A 97 16.22 -7.97 3.28
N THR A 98 17.35 -7.52 3.83
CA THR A 98 17.56 -7.40 5.27
C THR A 98 16.54 -6.42 5.86
N ALA A 99 15.89 -6.83 6.96
CA ALA A 99 15.00 -5.98 7.72
C ALA A 99 15.73 -4.72 8.20
N ARG A 100 15.07 -3.56 8.09
CA ARG A 100 15.74 -2.26 8.28
C ARG A 100 14.80 -1.12 8.65
N ALA A 101 15.36 -0.06 9.22
CA ALA A 101 14.72 1.22 9.49
C ALA A 101 15.59 2.38 9.00
N GLY A 102 15.05 3.59 8.96
CA GLY A 102 15.78 4.81 8.56
C GLY A 102 16.29 4.81 7.11
N HIS A 103 15.74 3.94 6.26
CA HIS A 103 16.10 3.85 4.85
C HIS A 103 15.38 4.91 4.03
N ALA A 104 15.93 5.24 2.86
CA ALA A 104 15.19 6.01 1.86
C ALA A 104 14.27 5.07 1.07
N ALA A 105 13.03 5.51 0.83
CA ALA A 105 12.08 4.83 -0.03
C ALA A 105 11.67 5.79 -1.16
N LEU A 106 11.70 5.29 -2.39
CA LEU A 106 11.40 6.05 -3.60
C LEU A 106 10.46 5.22 -4.47
N ILE A 107 9.68 5.88 -5.32
CA ILE A 107 8.92 5.22 -6.36
C ILE A 107 9.36 5.74 -7.73
N ASP A 108 9.55 4.81 -8.66
CA ASP A 108 9.71 5.12 -10.07
C ASP A 108 8.34 5.30 -10.70
N LEU A 109 8.00 6.53 -11.10
CA LEU A 109 6.70 6.87 -11.65
C LEU A 109 6.44 6.28 -13.04
N GLU A 110 7.47 5.81 -13.75
CA GLU A 110 7.29 5.18 -15.05
C GLU A 110 6.90 3.71 -14.91
N THR A 111 7.38 3.03 -13.87
CA THR A 111 7.13 1.59 -13.66
C THR A 111 6.33 1.25 -12.41
N ASP A 112 5.94 2.26 -11.62
CA ASP A 112 5.41 2.16 -10.25
C ASP A 112 6.23 1.23 -9.32
N ALA A 113 7.53 1.11 -9.59
CA ALA A 113 8.40 0.21 -8.83
C ALA A 113 8.99 0.94 -7.62
N VAL A 114 8.95 0.28 -6.47
CA VAL A 114 9.53 0.82 -5.25
C VAL A 114 11.04 0.55 -5.19
N PHE A 115 11.80 1.56 -4.79
CA PHE A 115 13.21 1.45 -4.44
C PHE A 115 13.41 1.65 -2.94
N ILE A 116 14.32 0.87 -2.37
CA ILE A 116 14.81 1.04 -1.00
C ILE A 116 16.32 1.24 -1.06
N ILE A 117 16.83 2.25 -0.36
CA ILE A 117 18.25 2.58 -0.34
C ILE A 117 18.72 2.76 1.10
N GLY A 118 19.77 2.01 1.45
CA GLY A 118 20.47 2.10 2.73
C GLY A 118 19.59 1.82 3.96
N GLY A 119 19.81 2.60 5.02
CA GLY A 119 19.17 2.44 6.33
C GLY A 119 20.03 1.68 7.32
N GLU A 120 19.42 1.25 8.42
CA GLU A 120 20.06 0.48 9.48
C GLU A 120 19.31 -0.85 9.67
N GLY A 121 20.06 -1.94 9.74
CA GLY A 121 19.53 -3.27 10.07
C GLY A 121 20.21 -3.86 11.30
N PRO A 122 19.97 -5.17 11.59
CA PRO A 122 20.51 -5.83 12.77
C PRO A 122 22.04 -5.79 12.91
N SER A 123 22.77 -5.64 11.81
CA SER A 123 24.24 -5.61 11.77
C SER A 123 24.81 -4.20 11.56
N GLY A 124 23.99 -3.15 11.69
CA GLY A 124 24.38 -1.75 11.51
C GLY A 124 23.92 -1.14 10.19
N PHE A 125 24.63 -0.09 9.75
CA PHE A 125 24.28 0.66 8.54
C PHE A 125 24.45 -0.17 7.27
N LEU A 126 23.49 0.01 6.36
CA LEU A 126 23.41 -0.67 5.08
C LEU A 126 23.71 0.34 3.96
N ALA A 127 24.43 -0.12 2.94
CA ALA A 127 24.81 0.66 1.76
C ALA A 127 24.34 -0.01 0.45
N ASP A 128 23.31 -0.86 0.54
CA ASP A 128 22.69 -1.55 -0.58
C ASP A 128 21.46 -0.78 -1.11
N ALA A 129 21.04 -1.15 -2.31
CA ALA A 129 19.81 -0.67 -2.92
C ALA A 129 19.02 -1.86 -3.45
N TRP A 130 17.70 -1.78 -3.32
CA TRP A 130 16.78 -2.80 -3.79
C TRP A 130 15.67 -2.18 -4.62
N LYS A 131 15.21 -2.91 -5.64
CA LYS A 131 14.09 -2.54 -6.50
C LYS A 131 13.03 -3.64 -6.42
N GLU A 132 11.77 -3.24 -6.30
CA GLU A 132 10.63 -4.13 -6.50
C GLU A 132 10.61 -4.61 -7.95
N ALA A 133 10.61 -5.92 -8.15
CA ALA A 133 10.44 -6.54 -9.46
C ALA A 133 9.01 -7.09 -9.56
N LEU A 134 8.25 -6.62 -10.55
CA LEU A 134 6.99 -7.25 -10.94
C LEU A 134 7.33 -8.46 -11.79
N THR A 135 7.29 -9.65 -11.19
CA THR A 135 7.31 -10.91 -11.93
C THR A 135 5.89 -11.39 -12.14
N ILE A 136 5.47 -11.49 -13.40
CA ILE A 136 4.25 -12.21 -13.76
C ILE A 136 4.56 -13.70 -13.60
N ASP A 137 3.89 -14.35 -12.66
CA ASP A 137 3.91 -15.80 -12.58
C ASP A 137 3.07 -16.37 -13.73
N MET A 138 3.75 -16.80 -14.78
CA MET A 138 3.10 -17.38 -15.96
C MET A 138 2.31 -18.65 -15.62
N VAL A 139 2.67 -19.38 -14.55
CA VAL A 139 1.93 -20.57 -14.11
C VAL A 139 0.53 -20.16 -13.66
N ASN A 140 0.42 -19.11 -12.84
CA ASN A 140 -0.88 -18.59 -12.40
C ASN A 140 -1.73 -18.14 -13.59
N VAL A 141 -1.12 -17.50 -14.59
CA VAL A 141 -1.81 -17.10 -15.83
C VAL A 141 -2.36 -18.33 -16.57
N TYR A 142 -1.54 -19.37 -16.76
CA TYR A 142 -1.98 -20.60 -17.41
C TYR A 142 -3.10 -21.28 -16.64
N THR A 143 -2.98 -21.42 -15.32
CA THR A 143 -4.00 -22.04 -14.47
C THR A 143 -5.32 -21.27 -14.52
N THR A 144 -5.29 -19.93 -14.46
CA THR A 144 -6.50 -19.12 -14.58
C THR A 144 -7.16 -19.27 -15.94
N LEU A 145 -6.38 -19.32 -17.02
CA LEU A 145 -6.91 -19.54 -18.37
C LEU A 145 -7.53 -20.93 -18.53
N GLU A 146 -6.89 -21.98 -18.02
CA GLU A 146 -7.46 -23.33 -18.06
C GLU A 146 -8.79 -23.42 -17.31
N LEU A 147 -8.87 -22.85 -16.11
CA LEU A 147 -10.12 -22.80 -15.34
C LEU A 147 -11.23 -22.06 -16.09
N PHE A 148 -10.91 -20.92 -16.70
CA PHE A 148 -11.85 -20.17 -17.51
C PHE A 148 -12.36 -20.99 -18.70
N PHE A 149 -11.48 -21.68 -19.43
CA PHE A 149 -11.90 -22.51 -20.56
C PHE A 149 -12.75 -23.70 -20.12
N GLN A 150 -12.46 -24.33 -18.98
CA GLN A 150 -13.29 -25.40 -18.41
C GLN A 150 -14.70 -24.89 -18.08
N GLU A 151 -14.81 -23.70 -17.48
CA GLU A 151 -16.10 -23.08 -17.13
C GLU A 151 -16.94 -22.77 -18.38
N VAL A 152 -16.33 -22.17 -19.41
CA VAL A 152 -17.01 -21.87 -20.69
C VAL A 152 -17.48 -23.15 -21.40
N ILE A 153 -16.67 -24.21 -21.40
CA ILE A 153 -17.07 -25.49 -22.03
C ILE A 153 -18.20 -26.15 -21.24
N SER A 154 -18.21 -26.06 -19.91
CA SER A 154 -19.25 -26.67 -19.06
C SER A 154 -20.62 -25.99 -19.16
N THR A 155 -20.68 -24.79 -19.72
CA THR A 155 -21.89 -23.97 -19.86
C THR A 155 -22.52 -24.03 -21.27
N LEU A 156 -21.88 -24.77 -22.20
CA LEU A 156 -22.36 -25.04 -23.56
C LEU A 156 -22.93 -26.46 -23.67
#